data_AF-A0A924W9F0-F1
#
_entry.id   AF-A0A924W9F0-F1
#
_cell.length_a   1.000
_cell.length_b   1.000
_cell.length_c   1.000
_cell.angle_alpha   90.00
_cell.angle_beta   90.00
_cell.angle_gamma   90.00
#
_symmetry.space_group_name_H-M   'P 1'
#
loop_
_entity.id
_entity.type
_entity.pdbx_description
1 polymer ?
#
loop_
_entity_poly.entity_id
_entity_poly.type
_entity_poly.pdbx_seq_one_letter_code
_entity_poly.pdbx_strand_id
1 'polypeptide(L)'
;GGSVATGTGGVGTGGISGTGGNGIISTGGTGSGGTGSTAAATGGRIGTGGTATGGTGTGGAGTGGAGTGGAGTGGTSGQRIISIDFVGGQTAMTSTEIAGVKPAARWNNAPGASGSLTAFADNQGNSMNCGLTWTAGTGGVWRLSWPDAPGNTRMMNGYLDPISASAPAKVEVTGLPSSITGSGYDVYVYAYGPLSSGTRTSIYAIGSTSISVTQTGPSASTFTGYTPAPPGGSGNYVVFRGVTGSSFTLTATPGTASGTQTRAPLNGIQIVSPSGS
;
A
#
# COMPACT_ATOMS: atom_id res chain seq x y z
N GLY A 1 -13.84 8.87 71.84
CA GLY A 1 -14.76 7.71 71.84
C GLY A 1 -14.36 6.85 70.66
N GLY A 2 -14.11 5.54 70.77
CA GLY A 2 -14.84 4.54 71.56
C GLY A 2 -16.21 4.33 70.89
N SER A 3 -16.64 3.16 70.40
CA SER A 3 -16.14 1.80 70.45
C SER A 3 -16.77 0.99 69.31
N VAL A 4 -16.22 -0.20 69.09
CA VAL A 4 -16.72 -1.35 68.32
C VAL A 4 -18.18 -1.71 68.69
N ALA A 5 -18.96 -2.19 67.71
CA ALA A 5 -20.01 -3.16 67.98
C ALA A 5 -20.22 -4.12 66.79
N THR A 6 -20.15 -5.39 67.15
CA THR A 6 -20.26 -6.62 66.37
C THR A 6 -21.71 -7.08 66.21
N GLY A 7 -22.01 -7.65 65.03
CA GLY A 7 -22.61 -8.99 64.91
C GLY A 7 -24.11 -9.20 65.18
N THR A 8 -24.75 -9.84 64.20
CA THR A 8 -25.89 -10.80 64.21
C THR A 8 -26.72 -10.52 62.94
N GLY A 9 -27.22 -11.45 62.14
CA GLY A 9 -27.32 -12.90 62.13
C GLY A 9 -28.41 -13.24 61.08
N GLY A 10 -28.39 -14.45 60.52
CA GLY A 10 -29.61 -15.10 60.02
C GLY A 10 -30.04 -14.87 58.56
N VAL A 11 -29.63 -15.81 57.71
CA VAL A 11 -30.36 -16.54 56.66
C VAL A 11 -31.62 -15.91 56.04
N GLY A 12 -31.59 -15.73 54.71
CA GLY A 12 -32.76 -15.56 53.87
C GLY A 12 -32.47 -15.95 52.41
N THR A 13 -33.02 -17.08 51.98
CA THR A 13 -33.11 -17.56 50.59
C THR A 13 -33.95 -16.60 49.74
N GLY A 14 -33.49 -16.26 48.54
CA GLY A 14 -34.28 -15.55 47.53
C GLY A 14 -33.55 -15.52 46.19
N GLY A 15 -34.14 -16.16 45.18
CA GLY A 15 -33.52 -16.41 43.89
C GLY A 15 -33.25 -15.18 43.04
N ILE A 16 -32.28 -15.32 42.14
CA ILE A 16 -32.06 -14.39 41.03
C ILE A 16 -32.34 -15.11 39.72
N SER A 17 -33.45 -14.68 39.12
CA SER A 17 -33.83 -14.88 37.72
C SER A 17 -32.73 -14.39 36.79
N GLY A 18 -32.48 -15.16 35.75
CA GLY A 18 -31.34 -15.01 34.83
C GLY A 18 -31.42 -13.91 33.79
N THR A 19 -30.30 -13.80 33.09
CA THR A 19 -30.00 -13.44 31.68
C THR A 19 -28.58 -12.86 31.73
N GLY A 20 -27.54 -13.58 31.34
CA GLY A 20 -27.30 -14.16 30.03
C GLY A 20 -26.25 -13.28 29.34
N GLY A 21 -24.97 -13.65 29.45
CA GLY A 21 -23.87 -12.89 28.81
C GLY A 21 -22.52 -13.11 29.49
N ASN A 22 -21.95 -14.28 29.25
CA ASN A 22 -20.82 -14.88 29.93
C ASN A 22 -19.50 -14.11 29.72
N GLY A 23 -19.10 -13.29 30.71
CA GLY A 23 -17.71 -12.89 30.91
C GLY A 23 -16.99 -13.99 31.70
N ILE A 24 -15.93 -14.56 31.15
CA ILE A 24 -15.02 -15.43 31.92
C ILE A 24 -13.74 -14.64 32.21
N ILE A 25 -13.72 -14.03 33.40
CA ILE A 25 -12.51 -13.78 34.15
C ILE A 25 -12.23 -15.09 34.92
N SER A 26 -11.06 -15.68 34.74
CA SER A 26 -10.59 -16.79 35.57
C SER A 26 -9.16 -16.51 36.02
N THR A 27 -9.04 -16.34 37.33
CA THR A 27 -7.83 -16.24 38.14
C THR A 27 -7.14 -17.59 38.27
N GLY A 28 -5.82 -17.55 38.44
CA GLY A 28 -4.88 -18.66 38.26
C GLY A 28 -5.03 -19.91 39.14
N GLY A 29 -4.30 -20.94 38.71
CA GLY A 29 -4.02 -22.17 39.43
C GLY A 29 -2.98 -22.98 38.68
N THR A 30 -1.74 -22.98 39.17
CA THR A 30 -0.63 -23.84 38.70
C THR A 30 -0.87 -25.28 39.12
N GLY A 31 -0.93 -26.20 38.15
CA GLY A 31 -1.00 -27.64 38.39
C GLY A 31 -0.38 -28.40 37.21
N SER A 32 0.68 -29.15 37.51
CA SER A 32 1.49 -29.95 36.58
C SER A 32 0.82 -31.28 36.23
N GLY A 33 0.92 -31.68 34.97
CA GLY A 33 0.88 -33.08 34.55
C GLY A 33 -0.24 -33.44 33.56
N GLY A 34 0.14 -34.13 32.47
CA GLY A 34 -0.76 -35.00 31.73
C GLY A 34 -1.20 -34.51 30.36
N THR A 35 -0.54 -35.08 29.34
CA THR A 35 -1.08 -35.40 28.00
C THR A 35 -2.61 -35.56 27.94
N GLY A 36 -3.26 -34.93 26.96
CA GLY A 36 -4.64 -35.29 26.63
C GLY A 36 -5.40 -34.25 25.80
N SER A 37 -5.37 -34.47 24.48
CA SER A 37 -6.33 -34.04 23.46
C SER A 37 -7.69 -33.46 23.90
N THR A 38 -8.03 -32.33 23.28
CA THR A 38 -9.36 -31.90 22.79
C THR A 38 -10.57 -32.74 23.21
N ALA A 39 -11.38 -32.19 24.12
CA ALA A 39 -12.78 -32.59 24.25
C ALA A 39 -13.61 -31.86 23.17
N ALA A 40 -14.02 -32.61 22.15
CA ALA A 40 -15.08 -32.19 21.24
C ALA A 40 -16.43 -32.34 21.95
N ALA A 41 -17.22 -31.26 21.97
CA ALA A 41 -18.63 -31.33 22.34
C ALA A 41 -19.44 -31.84 21.13
N THR A 42 -20.16 -32.92 21.35
CA THR A 42 -21.11 -33.54 20.41
C THR A 42 -22.48 -32.88 20.50
N GLY A 43 -23.09 -32.65 19.34
CA GLY A 43 -24.55 -32.49 19.14
C GLY A 43 -24.90 -31.23 18.37
N GLY A 44 -25.49 -31.24 17.17
CA GLY A 44 -26.00 -32.32 16.33
C GLY A 44 -26.93 -31.72 15.27
N ARG A 45 -26.85 -32.26 14.04
CA ARG A 45 -27.86 -32.35 12.94
C ARG A 45 -27.08 -32.92 11.72
N ILE A 46 -27.10 -34.22 11.44
CA ILE A 46 -28.05 -34.97 10.57
C ILE A 46 -28.28 -34.25 9.23
N GLY A 47 -27.98 -34.77 8.04
CA GLY A 47 -27.46 -36.07 7.55
C GLY A 47 -26.89 -35.85 6.12
N THR A 48 -26.47 -36.81 5.29
CA THR A 48 -26.29 -38.27 5.33
C THR A 48 -25.55 -38.62 4.04
N GLY A 49 -24.58 -39.56 4.09
CA GLY A 49 -23.84 -40.12 2.94
C GLY A 49 -22.34 -39.79 3.03
N GLY A 50 -21.49 -40.53 3.76
CA GLY A 50 -21.24 -41.97 3.67
C GLY A 50 -20.17 -42.17 2.59
N THR A 51 -18.88 -42.30 2.87
CA THR A 51 -18.24 -43.41 3.58
C THR A 51 -16.83 -42.98 3.99
N ALA A 52 -16.49 -43.19 5.26
CA ALA A 52 -15.12 -43.06 5.75
C ALA A 52 -14.42 -44.42 5.62
N THR A 53 -13.18 -44.42 5.14
CA THR A 53 -12.22 -45.47 5.45
C THR A 53 -10.94 -44.76 5.91
N GLY A 54 -10.69 -44.84 7.22
CA GLY A 54 -9.51 -44.30 7.85
C GLY A 54 -8.26 -45.12 7.51
N GLY A 55 -7.11 -44.46 7.51
CA GLY A 55 -5.82 -45.09 7.32
C GLY A 55 -4.68 -44.11 7.58
N THR A 56 -4.33 -43.98 8.86
CA THR A 56 -2.99 -43.75 9.42
C THR A 56 -2.03 -42.80 8.69
N GLY A 57 -1.74 -41.66 9.35
CA GLY A 57 -0.56 -40.85 9.05
C GLY A 57 0.73 -41.65 9.28
N THR A 58 1.63 -41.55 8.30
CA THR A 58 3.06 -41.82 8.47
C THR A 58 3.80 -40.60 7.93
N GLY A 59 4.59 -39.96 8.80
CA GLY A 59 5.62 -39.03 8.38
C GLY A 59 6.73 -39.82 7.70
N GLY A 60 7.13 -39.38 6.51
CA GLY A 60 8.24 -39.93 5.74
C GLY A 60 8.70 -38.90 4.72
N ALA A 61 9.98 -38.51 4.82
CA ALA A 61 10.64 -37.59 3.91
C ALA A 61 10.64 -38.11 2.47
N GLY A 62 10.39 -37.22 1.51
CA GLY A 62 10.46 -37.49 0.07
C GLY A 62 11.05 -36.32 -0.68
N THR A 63 12.33 -36.43 -1.03
CA THR A 63 13.01 -35.66 -2.07
C THR A 63 12.43 -36.02 -3.44
N GLY A 64 12.24 -35.01 -4.31
CA GLY A 64 12.20 -35.17 -5.76
C GLY A 64 10.84 -35.54 -6.35
N GLY A 65 10.22 -34.57 -7.03
CA GLY A 65 9.08 -34.80 -7.90
C GLY A 65 8.77 -33.55 -8.70
N ALA A 66 9.34 -33.45 -9.90
CA ALA A 66 8.98 -32.43 -10.88
C ALA A 66 7.50 -32.58 -11.24
N GLY A 67 6.68 -31.69 -10.69
CA GLY A 67 5.28 -31.54 -11.07
C GLY A 67 5.16 -30.46 -12.14
N THR A 68 5.17 -30.85 -13.41
CA THR A 68 4.55 -30.06 -14.47
C THR A 68 3.04 -30.04 -14.23
N GLY A 69 2.55 -29.02 -13.54
CA GLY A 69 1.16 -28.58 -13.56
C GLY A 69 1.18 -27.14 -14.08
N GLY A 70 0.74 -26.89 -15.31
CA GLY A 70 -0.68 -26.88 -15.62
C GLY A 70 -1.19 -25.48 -15.32
N ALA A 71 -1.38 -24.68 -16.38
CA ALA A 71 -1.90 -23.32 -16.30
C ALA A 71 -3.24 -23.31 -15.55
N GLY A 72 -3.17 -23.02 -14.26
CA GLY A 72 -4.32 -22.84 -13.39
C GLY A 72 -4.62 -21.35 -13.29
N THR A 73 -5.62 -20.91 -14.04
CA THR A 73 -6.31 -19.63 -13.87
C THR A 73 -7.01 -19.64 -12.50
N GLY A 74 -6.25 -19.34 -11.47
CA GLY A 74 -6.69 -19.33 -10.08
C GLY A 74 -5.95 -18.26 -9.31
N GLY A 75 -5.99 -17.03 -9.82
CA GLY A 75 -5.42 -15.89 -9.12
C GLY A 75 -6.18 -15.67 -7.82
N THR A 76 -5.55 -16.04 -6.70
CA THR A 76 -5.96 -15.54 -5.39
C THR A 76 -6.12 -14.03 -5.49
N SER A 77 -7.24 -13.53 -4.96
CA SER A 77 -7.63 -12.12 -4.93
C SER A 77 -6.70 -11.31 -4.03
N GLY A 78 -5.43 -11.20 -4.43
CA GLY A 78 -4.41 -10.35 -3.80
C GLY A 78 -4.28 -9.03 -4.54
N GLN A 79 -3.88 -7.99 -3.80
CA GLN A 79 -3.59 -6.67 -4.33
C GLN A 79 -2.55 -6.75 -5.46
N ARG A 80 -2.86 -6.15 -6.60
CA ARG A 80 -1.94 -5.98 -7.73
C ARG A 80 -1.46 -4.54 -7.78
N ILE A 81 -0.16 -4.37 -7.94
CA ILE A 81 0.47 -3.05 -7.95
C ILE A 81 1.36 -2.95 -9.17
N ILE A 82 1.13 -1.93 -10.01
CA ILE A 82 2.09 -1.49 -11.02
C ILE A 82 2.77 -0.24 -10.46
N SER A 83 4.08 -0.29 -10.26
CA SER A 83 4.85 0.84 -9.72
C SER A 83 5.79 1.41 -10.78
N ILE A 84 5.89 2.74 -10.86
CA ILE A 84 6.75 3.45 -11.81
C ILE A 84 7.69 4.37 -11.05
N ASP A 85 9.00 4.23 -11.27
CA ASP A 85 10.05 5.07 -10.68
C ASP A 85 10.52 6.10 -11.71
N PHE A 86 10.29 7.39 -11.46
CA PHE A 86 10.86 8.45 -12.31
C PHE A 86 12.28 8.73 -11.83
N VAL A 87 13.22 8.00 -12.44
CA VAL A 87 14.59 7.83 -11.95
C VAL A 87 15.32 9.14 -11.68
N GLY A 88 14.97 10.27 -12.29
CA GLY A 88 15.57 11.57 -11.93
C GLY A 88 17.06 11.72 -12.28
N GLY A 89 17.60 10.84 -13.13
CA GLY A 89 19.02 10.82 -13.51
C GLY A 89 19.95 10.22 -12.46
N GLN A 90 19.43 9.47 -11.48
CA GLN A 90 20.23 8.74 -10.48
C GLN A 90 20.19 7.21 -10.69
N THR A 91 20.65 6.45 -9.70
CA THR A 91 20.56 5.00 -9.68
C THR A 91 19.10 4.56 -9.76
N ALA A 92 18.79 3.76 -10.78
CA ALA A 92 17.47 3.16 -10.96
C ALA A 92 17.21 2.08 -9.89
N MET A 93 15.95 1.85 -9.55
CA MET A 93 15.58 0.75 -8.66
C MET A 93 15.85 -0.62 -9.30
N THR A 94 16.41 -1.53 -8.53
CA THR A 94 16.51 -2.95 -8.90
C THR A 94 15.16 -3.66 -8.70
N SER A 95 14.97 -4.79 -9.37
CA SER A 95 13.70 -5.54 -9.32
C SER A 95 13.35 -6.08 -7.93
N THR A 96 14.33 -6.23 -7.04
CA THR A 96 14.15 -6.75 -5.67
C THR A 96 13.91 -5.66 -4.64
N GLU A 97 14.10 -4.39 -4.99
CA GLU A 97 13.87 -3.28 -4.07
C GLU A 97 12.39 -3.06 -3.83
N ILE A 98 12.03 -2.89 -2.55
CA ILE A 98 10.67 -2.65 -2.10
C ILE A 98 10.53 -1.18 -1.72
N ALA A 99 9.56 -0.50 -2.33
CA ALA A 99 9.22 0.88 -1.99
C ALA A 99 7.71 1.16 -2.13
N GLY A 100 7.32 2.37 -1.75
CA GLY A 100 5.96 2.91 -1.82
C GLY A 100 5.17 2.80 -0.52
N VAL A 101 4.13 3.61 -0.42
CA VAL A 101 3.06 3.52 0.60
C VAL A 101 2.36 2.17 0.55
N LYS A 102 2.23 1.59 -0.64
CA LYS A 102 1.89 0.18 -0.84
C LYS A 102 3.17 -0.58 -1.17
N PRO A 103 3.83 -1.21 -0.19
CA PRO A 103 5.15 -1.79 -0.41
C PRO A 103 5.12 -2.80 -1.57
N ALA A 104 5.88 -2.49 -2.63
CA ALA A 104 5.95 -3.33 -3.82
C ALA A 104 7.38 -3.42 -4.33
N ALA A 105 7.76 -4.63 -4.77
CA ALA A 105 8.96 -4.86 -5.56
C ALA A 105 8.71 -4.53 -7.04
N ARG A 106 9.76 -4.65 -7.87
CA ARG A 106 9.67 -4.55 -9.34
C ARG A 106 9.14 -3.22 -9.85
N TRP A 107 9.68 -2.13 -9.31
CA TRP A 107 9.43 -0.80 -9.85
C TRP A 107 9.91 -0.71 -11.30
N ASN A 108 9.03 -0.25 -12.19
CA ASN A 108 9.35 -0.05 -13.59
C ASN A 108 10.03 1.31 -13.74
N ASN A 109 11.32 1.30 -14.05
CA ASN A 109 12.12 2.52 -14.13
C ASN A 109 11.81 3.32 -15.40
N ALA A 110 11.51 4.60 -15.24
CA ALA A 110 11.28 5.59 -16.29
C ALA A 110 12.42 6.62 -16.30
N PRO A 111 13.51 6.37 -17.04
CA PRO A 111 14.69 7.24 -17.04
C PRO A 111 14.55 8.46 -17.96
N GLY A 112 15.15 9.58 -17.56
CA GLY A 112 15.23 10.78 -18.39
C GLY A 112 13.95 11.61 -18.45
N ALA A 113 14.05 12.76 -19.13
CA ALA A 113 12.99 13.77 -19.15
C ALA A 113 11.76 13.40 -20.00
N SER A 114 11.87 12.39 -20.85
CA SER A 114 10.76 11.87 -21.63
C SER A 114 11.07 10.45 -22.09
N GLY A 115 10.04 9.66 -22.33
CA GLY A 115 10.21 8.31 -22.85
C GLY A 115 8.92 7.52 -22.95
N SER A 116 9.07 6.24 -23.22
CA SER A 116 8.00 5.25 -23.27
C SER A 116 8.44 3.92 -22.68
N LEU A 117 7.51 3.25 -22.00
CA LEU A 117 7.63 1.86 -21.56
C LEU A 117 6.50 1.06 -22.22
N THR A 118 6.86 -0.06 -22.84
CA THR A 118 5.93 -0.94 -23.59
C THR A 118 5.79 -2.34 -22.94
N ALA A 119 6.47 -2.56 -21.82
CA ALA A 119 6.35 -3.76 -21.01
C ALA A 119 6.52 -3.36 -19.54
N PHE A 120 5.48 -3.61 -18.73
CA PHE A 120 5.52 -3.39 -17.28
C PHE A 120 5.49 -4.73 -16.58
N ALA A 121 6.13 -4.82 -15.43
CA ALA A 121 5.84 -5.85 -14.44
C ALA A 121 4.88 -5.29 -13.39
N ASP A 122 3.95 -6.12 -12.93
CA ASP A 122 3.32 -5.91 -11.63
C ASP A 122 4.28 -6.31 -10.49
N ASN A 123 3.85 -6.08 -9.24
CA ASN A 123 4.59 -6.44 -8.03
C ASN A 123 4.94 -7.94 -7.93
N GLN A 124 4.23 -8.82 -8.64
CA GLN A 124 4.46 -10.26 -8.68
C GLN A 124 5.41 -10.68 -9.81
N GLY A 125 5.72 -9.76 -10.74
CA GLY A 125 6.57 -10.02 -11.90
C GLY A 125 5.81 -10.46 -13.14
N ASN A 126 4.47 -10.40 -13.11
CA ASN A 126 3.68 -10.68 -14.29
C ASN A 126 3.84 -9.53 -15.29
N SER A 127 4.08 -9.87 -16.55
CA SER A 127 4.06 -8.89 -17.62
C SER A 127 2.66 -8.35 -17.83
N MET A 128 2.53 -7.04 -17.80
CA MET A 128 1.27 -6.31 -18.00
C MET A 128 1.31 -5.72 -19.40
N ASN A 129 0.35 -6.11 -20.25
CA ASN A 129 0.20 -5.62 -21.63
C ASN A 129 -0.36 -4.19 -21.67
N CYS A 130 0.29 -3.27 -20.96
CA CYS A 130 -0.05 -1.85 -20.92
C CYS A 130 1.10 -1.00 -21.47
N GLY A 131 0.84 0.28 -21.68
CA GLY A 131 1.77 1.30 -22.15
C GLY A 131 1.89 2.45 -21.14
N LEU A 132 3.06 3.09 -21.10
CA LEU A 132 3.27 4.35 -20.41
C LEU A 132 4.15 5.25 -21.27
N THR A 133 3.75 6.50 -21.46
CA THR A 133 4.64 7.55 -21.97
C THR A 133 4.75 8.68 -20.94
N TRP A 134 5.88 9.39 -20.94
CA TRP A 134 6.05 10.54 -20.05
C TRP A 134 6.82 11.68 -20.72
N THR A 135 6.56 12.88 -20.22
CA THR A 135 7.37 14.08 -20.44
C THR A 135 7.46 14.86 -19.13
N ALA A 136 8.61 15.47 -18.87
CA ALA A 136 8.84 16.27 -17.67
C ALA A 136 8.38 17.73 -17.79
N GLY A 137 7.91 18.14 -18.97
CA GLY A 137 7.69 19.55 -19.27
C GLY A 137 9.03 20.32 -19.34
N THR A 138 9.07 21.51 -18.74
CA THR A 138 10.14 22.52 -18.97
C THR A 138 11.41 22.37 -18.14
N GLY A 139 11.42 21.63 -17.02
CA GLY A 139 12.61 21.55 -16.15
C GLY A 139 13.38 20.23 -16.24
N GLY A 140 12.89 19.25 -17.01
CA GLY A 140 13.59 17.98 -17.21
C GLY A 140 13.55 17.10 -15.95
N VAL A 141 14.69 16.53 -15.57
CA VAL A 141 14.80 15.65 -14.39
C VAL A 141 15.66 16.29 -13.32
N TRP A 142 15.38 15.97 -12.05
CA TRP A 142 16.19 16.43 -10.93
C TRP A 142 16.21 15.41 -9.78
N ARG A 143 16.99 15.73 -8.74
CA ARG A 143 17.16 14.89 -7.54
C ARG A 143 17.30 15.67 -6.24
N LEU A 144 16.94 15.04 -5.12
CA LEU A 144 17.03 15.60 -3.76
C LEU A 144 18.45 15.59 -3.18
N SER A 145 19.36 14.85 -3.80
CA SER A 145 20.74 14.66 -3.31
C SER A 145 20.82 13.99 -1.93
N TRP A 146 19.80 13.19 -1.59
CA TRP A 146 19.89 12.30 -0.43
C TRP A 146 20.97 11.24 -0.66
N PRO A 147 21.65 10.77 0.41
CA PRO A 147 22.50 9.58 0.32
C PRO A 147 21.71 8.42 -0.28
N ASP A 148 22.25 7.82 -1.34
CA ASP A 148 21.57 6.73 -2.03
C ASP A 148 21.44 5.52 -1.10
N ALA A 149 20.23 4.98 -1.02
CA ALA A 149 19.92 3.77 -0.27
C ALA A 149 18.76 3.03 -0.98
N PRO A 150 18.85 1.70 -1.17
CA PRO A 150 17.82 0.93 -1.84
C PRO A 150 16.42 1.11 -1.23
N GLY A 151 15.37 1.00 -2.06
CA GLY A 151 13.97 1.11 -1.63
C GLY A 151 13.44 2.54 -1.61
N ASN A 152 12.75 2.92 -0.52
CA ASN A 152 12.02 4.20 -0.45
C ASN A 152 12.90 5.43 -0.70
N THR A 153 14.12 5.45 -0.17
CA THR A 153 15.04 6.57 -0.37
C THR A 153 15.38 6.72 -1.85
N ARG A 154 15.79 5.63 -2.52
CA ARG A 154 16.09 5.65 -3.96
C ARG A 154 14.89 6.09 -4.78
N MET A 155 13.71 5.49 -4.57
CA MET A 155 12.48 5.85 -5.29
C MET A 155 12.14 7.34 -5.15
N MET A 156 12.24 7.88 -3.93
CA MET A 156 11.87 9.28 -3.68
C MET A 156 12.96 10.28 -4.09
N ASN A 157 14.19 9.86 -4.34
CA ASN A 157 15.30 10.79 -4.54
C ASN A 157 15.32 11.44 -5.93
N GLY A 158 14.78 10.77 -6.95
CA GLY A 158 14.69 11.25 -8.34
C GLY A 158 13.27 11.65 -8.69
N TYR A 159 13.12 12.57 -9.66
CA TYR A 159 11.80 12.99 -10.13
C TYR A 159 11.82 13.70 -11.49
N LEU A 160 10.63 13.77 -12.13
CA LEU A 160 10.35 14.73 -13.20
C LEU A 160 10.08 16.12 -12.60
N ASP A 161 10.72 17.15 -13.13
CA ASP A 161 10.81 18.49 -12.54
C ASP A 161 10.17 19.57 -13.43
N PRO A 162 8.84 19.57 -13.63
CA PRO A 162 8.19 20.68 -14.31
C PRO A 162 8.33 21.95 -13.46
N ILE A 163 8.76 23.05 -14.10
CA ILE A 163 8.99 24.35 -13.44
C ILE A 163 8.05 25.47 -13.91
N SER A 164 7.22 25.20 -14.92
CA SER A 164 6.23 26.14 -15.45
C SER A 164 4.85 25.52 -15.59
N ALA A 165 3.81 26.23 -15.15
CA ALA A 165 2.42 25.81 -15.31
C ALA A 165 1.98 25.71 -16.79
N SER A 166 2.63 26.44 -17.68
CA SER A 166 2.36 26.40 -19.13
C SER A 166 2.85 25.11 -19.80
N ALA A 167 3.74 24.37 -19.14
CA ALA A 167 4.35 23.14 -19.66
C ALA A 167 4.53 22.14 -18.50
N PRO A 168 3.42 21.54 -18.03
CA PRO A 168 3.44 20.56 -16.94
C PRO A 168 4.11 19.26 -17.37
N ALA A 169 4.51 18.44 -16.41
CA ALA A 169 4.84 17.05 -16.70
C ALA A 169 3.56 16.27 -17.01
N LYS A 170 3.66 15.32 -17.94
CA LYS A 170 2.55 14.46 -18.36
C LYS A 170 2.99 13.01 -18.31
N VAL A 171 2.13 12.15 -17.78
CA VAL A 171 2.29 10.70 -17.79
C VAL A 171 1.01 10.11 -18.35
N GLU A 172 1.10 9.41 -19.47
CA GLU A 172 -0.04 8.77 -20.11
C GLU A 172 0.09 7.26 -19.95
N VAL A 173 -0.87 6.65 -19.26
CA VAL A 173 -0.97 5.20 -19.08
C VAL A 173 -2.07 4.69 -20.01
N THR A 174 -1.80 3.60 -20.72
CA THR A 174 -2.75 3.00 -21.67
C THR A 174 -2.82 1.49 -21.53
N GLY A 175 -3.97 0.91 -21.89
CA GLY A 175 -4.12 -0.55 -22.00
C GLY A 175 -4.02 -1.34 -20.69
N LEU A 176 -4.35 -0.74 -19.54
CA LEU A 176 -4.40 -1.47 -18.27
C LEU A 176 -5.34 -2.68 -18.37
N PRO A 177 -4.89 -3.89 -17.98
CA PRO A 177 -5.66 -5.11 -18.15
C PRO A 177 -6.85 -5.19 -17.18
N SER A 178 -7.79 -6.09 -17.48
CA SER A 178 -8.98 -6.34 -16.63
C SER A 178 -8.62 -6.77 -15.20
N SER A 179 -7.45 -7.37 -15.01
CA SER A 179 -6.92 -7.73 -13.69
C SER A 179 -6.59 -6.53 -12.80
N ILE A 180 -6.50 -5.32 -13.38
CA ILE A 180 -6.38 -4.04 -12.69
C ILE A 180 -7.71 -3.28 -12.71
N THR A 181 -8.39 -3.24 -13.87
CA THR A 181 -9.54 -2.35 -14.08
C THR A 181 -10.87 -2.92 -13.58
N GLY A 182 -10.98 -4.24 -13.39
CA GLY A 182 -12.25 -4.91 -13.07
C GLY A 182 -12.92 -4.47 -11.76
N SER A 183 -12.14 -3.98 -10.79
CA SER A 183 -12.63 -3.46 -9.51
C SER A 183 -12.26 -1.98 -9.29
N GLY A 184 -11.86 -1.29 -10.37
CA GLY A 184 -11.19 0.01 -10.26
C GLY A 184 -9.82 -0.09 -9.57
N TYR A 185 -9.12 1.04 -9.53
CA TYR A 185 -7.81 1.13 -8.93
C TYR A 185 -7.59 2.51 -8.30
N ASP A 186 -6.65 2.58 -7.38
CA ASP A 186 -6.16 3.83 -6.83
C ASP A 186 -4.81 4.18 -7.47
N VAL A 187 -4.56 5.47 -7.68
CA VAL A 187 -3.26 5.97 -8.15
C VAL A 187 -2.61 6.79 -7.05
N TYR A 188 -1.56 6.23 -6.46
CA TYR A 188 -0.67 6.94 -5.53
C TYR A 188 0.34 7.73 -6.35
N VAL A 189 0.49 9.02 -6.04
CA VAL A 189 1.40 9.92 -6.73
C VAL A 189 2.37 10.49 -5.69
N TYR A 190 3.66 10.23 -5.87
CA TYR A 190 4.73 10.68 -4.96
C TYR A 190 5.31 12.02 -5.40
N ALA A 191 5.42 12.94 -4.45
CA ALA A 191 5.64 14.35 -4.72
C ALA A 191 6.54 15.00 -3.67
N TYR A 192 7.84 15.06 -3.93
CA TYR A 192 8.81 15.73 -3.09
C TYR A 192 10.02 16.21 -3.88
N GLY A 193 10.46 17.44 -3.61
CA GLY A 193 11.65 18.03 -4.22
C GLY A 193 12.37 18.96 -3.24
N PRO A 194 13.50 19.55 -3.62
CA PRO A 194 14.23 20.49 -2.78
C PRO A 194 13.46 21.81 -2.71
N LEU A 195 13.42 22.39 -1.51
CA LEU A 195 12.92 23.72 -1.22
C LEU A 195 13.70 24.25 -0.01
N SER A 196 14.50 25.29 -0.21
CA SER A 196 15.39 25.83 0.84
C SER A 196 14.63 26.57 1.95
N SER A 197 13.53 27.24 1.60
CA SER A 197 12.68 28.02 2.51
C SER A 197 11.34 28.32 1.84
N GLY A 198 10.38 28.82 2.63
CA GLY A 198 9.08 29.26 2.13
C GLY A 198 8.13 28.11 1.81
N THR A 199 7.13 28.39 0.98
CA THR A 199 6.11 27.42 0.56
C THR A 199 5.95 27.38 -0.95
N ARG A 200 5.58 26.21 -1.48
CA ARG A 200 5.10 26.05 -2.86
C ARG A 200 3.93 25.10 -2.93
N THR A 201 3.14 25.20 -3.98
CA THR A 201 2.08 24.25 -4.31
C THR A 201 2.38 23.52 -5.62
N SER A 202 1.97 22.26 -5.68
CA SER A 202 2.06 21.39 -6.84
C SER A 202 0.68 20.77 -7.06
N ILE A 203 0.20 20.79 -8.30
CA ILE A 203 -1.15 20.35 -8.65
C ILE A 203 -1.05 19.08 -9.49
N TYR A 204 -1.61 17.98 -8.99
CA TYR A 204 -1.69 16.72 -9.70
C TYR A 204 -3.11 16.51 -10.19
N ALA A 205 -3.30 16.05 -11.42
CA ALA A 205 -4.65 15.79 -11.94
C ALA A 205 -4.75 14.51 -12.77
N ILE A 206 -5.87 13.81 -12.60
CA ILE A 206 -6.32 12.69 -13.44
C ILE A 206 -7.79 12.95 -13.81
N GLY A 207 -8.06 13.07 -15.11
CA GLY A 207 -9.39 13.44 -15.61
C GLY A 207 -9.82 14.80 -15.07
N SER A 208 -11.04 14.86 -14.49
CA SER A 208 -11.56 16.06 -13.83
C SER A 208 -11.12 16.22 -12.37
N THR A 209 -10.44 15.23 -11.80
CA THR A 209 -9.99 15.29 -10.41
C THR A 209 -8.62 15.95 -10.34
N SER A 210 -8.50 16.96 -9.47
CA SER A 210 -7.25 17.69 -9.21
C SER A 210 -6.99 17.75 -7.71
N ILE A 211 -5.75 17.50 -7.31
CA ILE A 211 -5.30 17.55 -5.92
C ILE A 211 -4.09 18.48 -5.84
N SER A 212 -4.20 19.53 -5.02
CA SER A 212 -3.10 20.44 -4.69
C SER A 212 -2.35 19.94 -3.46
N VAL A 213 -1.01 19.93 -3.55
CA VAL A 213 -0.07 19.57 -2.50
C VAL A 213 0.75 20.79 -2.14
N THR A 214 0.79 21.14 -0.86
CA THR A 214 1.66 22.18 -0.34
C THR A 214 2.97 21.56 0.16
N GLN A 215 4.11 22.17 -0.15
CA GLN A 215 5.39 21.84 0.45
C GLN A 215 5.97 23.07 1.15
N THR A 216 6.44 22.88 2.38
CA THR A 216 7.12 23.91 3.17
C THR A 216 8.59 23.56 3.33
N GLY A 217 9.47 24.54 3.10
CA GLY A 217 10.91 24.41 3.30
C GLY A 217 11.33 24.73 4.74
N PRO A 218 12.54 24.32 5.16
CA PRO A 218 13.53 23.59 4.36
C PRO A 218 13.15 22.12 4.14
N SER A 219 13.46 21.58 2.96
CA SER A 219 13.34 20.15 2.69
C SER A 219 14.27 19.35 3.60
N ALA A 220 13.84 18.15 3.99
CA ALA A 220 14.66 17.22 4.74
C ALA A 220 15.88 16.77 3.93
N SER A 221 17.01 16.52 4.61
CA SER A 221 18.25 16.01 4.01
C SER A 221 18.25 14.48 3.82
N THR A 222 17.23 13.79 4.32
CA THR A 222 17.00 12.36 4.17
C THR A 222 15.52 12.06 4.00
N PHE A 223 15.18 10.86 3.53
CA PHE A 223 13.79 10.40 3.50
C PHE A 223 13.22 10.28 4.93
N THR A 224 12.05 10.88 5.17
CA THR A 224 11.40 10.94 6.50
C THR A 224 10.18 10.03 6.62
N GLY A 225 9.95 9.14 5.65
CA GLY A 225 8.71 8.36 5.56
C GLY A 225 7.65 9.02 4.67
N TYR A 226 6.52 8.33 4.50
CA TYR A 226 5.41 8.79 3.68
C TYR A 226 4.37 9.54 4.53
N THR A 227 3.96 10.70 4.04
CA THR A 227 2.93 11.56 4.64
C THR A 227 1.90 11.91 3.58
N PRO A 228 0.62 11.51 3.73
CA PRO A 228 -0.41 11.87 2.77
C PRO A 228 -0.63 13.38 2.82
N ALA A 229 -0.67 14.03 1.65
CA ALA A 229 -1.16 15.39 1.56
C ALA A 229 -2.71 15.35 1.56
N PRO A 230 -3.38 15.91 2.57
CA PRO A 230 -4.81 16.15 2.45
C PRO A 230 -5.05 17.20 1.36
N PRO A 231 -6.27 17.34 0.82
CA PRO A 231 -6.56 18.34 -0.20
C PRO A 231 -6.09 19.75 0.21
N GLY A 232 -5.14 20.32 -0.53
CA GLY A 232 -4.54 21.64 -0.24
C GLY A 232 -3.52 21.66 0.92
N GLY A 233 -3.33 20.54 1.62
CA GLY A 233 -2.40 20.43 2.75
C GLY A 233 -1.02 19.94 2.35
N SER A 234 -0.19 19.69 3.38
CA SER A 234 1.20 19.26 3.19
C SER A 234 1.37 17.75 3.30
N GLY A 235 2.24 17.21 2.45
CA GLY A 235 2.60 15.79 2.41
C GLY A 235 3.55 15.52 1.25
N ASN A 236 3.95 14.25 1.08
CA ASN A 236 4.82 13.81 0.01
C ASN A 236 4.19 12.75 -0.90
N TYR A 237 2.89 12.51 -0.77
CA TYR A 237 2.09 11.79 -1.75
C TYR A 237 0.60 12.18 -1.72
N VAL A 238 -0.09 11.95 -2.82
CA VAL A 238 -1.57 12.02 -2.93
C VAL A 238 -2.13 10.73 -3.49
N VAL A 239 -3.45 10.53 -3.36
CA VAL A 239 -4.14 9.34 -3.86
C VAL A 239 -5.37 9.75 -4.66
N PHE A 240 -5.40 9.38 -5.94
CA PHE A 240 -6.61 9.40 -6.76
C PHE A 240 -7.33 8.08 -6.55
N ARG A 241 -8.50 8.12 -5.92
CA ARG A 241 -9.24 6.91 -5.56
C ARG A 241 -10.30 6.56 -6.60
N GLY A 242 -10.54 5.26 -6.77
CA GLY A 242 -11.64 4.75 -7.59
C GLY A 242 -11.51 5.13 -9.07
N VAL A 243 -10.28 5.22 -9.57
CA VAL A 243 -10.04 5.44 -10.99
C VAL A 243 -10.50 4.20 -11.76
N THR A 244 -11.11 4.43 -12.92
CA THR A 244 -11.67 3.38 -13.79
C THR A 244 -11.17 3.55 -15.22
N GLY A 245 -11.45 2.57 -16.07
CA GLY A 245 -10.99 2.55 -17.46
C GLY A 245 -9.55 2.03 -17.60
N SER A 246 -9.19 1.66 -18.83
CA SER A 246 -7.89 1.08 -19.17
C SER A 246 -6.79 2.11 -19.41
N SER A 247 -7.12 3.41 -19.42
CA SER A 247 -6.16 4.47 -19.71
C SER A 247 -6.44 5.70 -18.86
N PHE A 248 -5.39 6.44 -18.52
CA PHE A 248 -5.51 7.76 -17.90
C PHE A 248 -4.29 8.64 -18.22
N THR A 249 -4.47 9.95 -18.10
CA THR A 249 -3.36 10.92 -18.11
C THR A 249 -3.24 11.54 -16.73
N LEU A 250 -2.05 11.44 -16.14
CA LEU A 250 -1.63 12.20 -14.97
C LEU A 250 -0.86 13.44 -15.43
N THR A 251 -1.22 14.61 -14.89
CA THR A 251 -0.43 15.83 -15.03
C THR A 251 0.15 16.25 -13.69
N ALA A 252 1.36 16.82 -13.71
CA ALA A 252 1.96 17.50 -12.57
C ALA A 252 2.27 18.95 -12.96
N THR A 253 1.55 19.89 -12.36
CA THR A 253 1.52 21.31 -12.74
C THR A 253 2.03 22.15 -11.57
N PRO A 254 3.10 22.94 -11.77
CA PRO A 254 3.54 23.91 -10.77
C PRO A 254 2.43 24.89 -10.42
N GLY A 255 2.20 25.08 -9.11
CA GLY A 255 1.25 26.06 -8.60
C GLY A 255 1.94 27.35 -8.17
N THR A 256 1.43 27.95 -7.09
CA THR A 256 1.99 29.15 -6.47
C THR A 256 3.22 28.83 -5.63
N ALA A 257 4.11 29.80 -5.46
CA ALA A 257 5.22 29.73 -4.51
C ALA A 257 5.42 31.08 -3.83
N SER A 258 5.91 31.07 -2.58
CA SER A 258 6.26 32.29 -1.84
C SER A 258 7.52 32.99 -2.39
N GLY A 259 8.16 32.40 -3.41
CA GLY A 259 9.28 32.94 -4.17
C GLY A 259 9.20 32.47 -5.62
N THR A 260 10.33 32.38 -6.32
CA THR A 260 10.34 32.03 -7.76
C THR A 260 10.37 30.52 -8.06
N GLN A 261 10.46 29.66 -7.04
CA GLN A 261 10.57 28.20 -7.22
C GLN A 261 9.22 27.50 -7.38
N THR A 262 8.49 27.79 -8.45
CA THR A 262 7.32 27.00 -8.85
C THR A 262 7.80 25.66 -9.40
N ARG A 263 7.41 24.55 -8.76
CA ARG A 263 7.77 23.19 -9.17
C ARG A 263 6.64 22.22 -8.86
N ALA A 264 6.50 21.14 -9.63
CA ALA A 264 5.64 20.01 -9.30
C ALA A 264 6.38 18.67 -9.44
N PRO A 265 7.24 18.33 -8.46
CA PRO A 265 8.05 17.10 -8.50
C PRO A 265 7.18 15.85 -8.62
N LEU A 266 7.48 14.98 -9.58
CA LEU A 266 6.84 13.67 -9.70
C LEU A 266 7.90 12.57 -9.57
N ASN A 267 7.99 11.98 -8.38
CA ASN A 267 9.03 10.98 -8.04
C ASN A 267 8.65 9.59 -8.53
N GLY A 268 7.38 9.23 -8.39
CA GLY A 268 6.87 7.93 -8.81
C GLY A 268 5.37 7.85 -8.75
N ILE A 269 4.83 6.74 -9.25
CA ILE A 269 3.41 6.40 -9.07
C ILE A 269 3.21 4.93 -8.73
N GLN A 270 2.13 4.60 -8.03
CA GLN A 270 1.62 3.24 -7.92
C GLN A 270 0.16 3.16 -8.33
N ILE A 271 -0.14 2.25 -9.25
CA ILE A 271 -1.49 1.88 -9.67
C ILE A 271 -1.86 0.62 -8.88
N VAL A 272 -2.84 0.72 -7.99
CA VAL A 272 -3.14 -0.28 -6.96
C VAL A 272 -4.57 -0.79 -7.14
N SER A 273 -4.73 -2.08 -7.42
CA SER A 273 -6.02 -2.74 -7.59
C SER A 273 -6.20 -3.88 -6.57
N PRO A 274 -7.41 -4.10 -6.02
CA PRO A 274 -8.61 -3.28 -6.22
C PRO A 274 -8.48 -1.91 -5.54
N SER A 275 -9.32 -0.95 -5.95
CA SER A 275 -9.43 0.35 -5.26
C SER A 275 -9.76 0.15 -3.78
N GLY A 276 -9.13 0.94 -2.90
CA GLY A 276 -9.32 0.87 -1.44
C GLY A 276 -8.58 -0.26 -0.72
N SER A 277 -7.77 -1.06 -1.43
CA SER A 277 -6.85 -2.04 -0.81
C SER A 277 -5.64 -1.39 -0.15
#